data_AF-A0AAW1HWB8-F1
#
_entry.id   AF-A0AAW1HWB8-F1
#
_cell.length_a   1.000
_cell.length_b   1.000
_cell.length_c   1.000
_cell.angle_alpha   90.00
_cell.angle_beta   90.00
_cell.angle_gamma   90.00
#
_symmetry.space_group_name_H-M   'P 1'
#
loop_
_entity.id
_entity.type
_entity.pdbx_description
1 polymer ?
#
loop_
_entity_poly.entity_id
_entity_poly.type
_entity_poly.pdbx_seq_one_letter_code
_entity_poly.pdbx_strand_id
1 'polypeptide(L)'
;MHDNICATGNNISLKEGDTGSPAYVFNNDGKIILIGFVYCGIHFSEAIFANSTYPVAITNISTFIDWIQYLSTDTTIAESSRS
;
A
#
# COMPACT_ATOMS: atom_id res chain seq x y z
N MET A 1 -10.65 11.54 7.72
CA MET A 1 -9.38 11.07 8.30
C MET A 1 -9.39 9.54 8.28
N HIS A 2 -9.14 8.94 7.11
CA HIS A 2 -8.98 7.49 6.93
C HIS A 2 -8.02 7.24 5.77
N ASP A 3 -6.83 7.84 5.85
CA ASP A 3 -5.79 7.75 4.81
C ASP A 3 -5.00 6.44 4.89
N ASN A 4 -5.33 5.58 5.85
CA ASN A 4 -4.75 4.27 6.05
C ASN A 4 -5.84 3.20 6.16
N ILE A 5 -5.55 2.02 5.64
CA ILE A 5 -6.30 0.77 5.78
C ILE A 5 -5.46 -0.19 6.63
N CYS A 6 -6.12 -1.01 7.43
CA CYS A 6 -5.48 -2.07 8.20
C CYS A 6 -5.81 -3.44 7.56
N ALA A 7 -4.79 -4.27 7.35
CA ALA A 7 -4.97 -5.64 6.87
C ALA A 7 -4.42 -6.65 7.88
N THR A 8 -5.17 -7.71 8.14
CA THR A 8 -4.77 -8.83 9.01
C THR A 8 -5.20 -10.15 8.39
N GLY A 9 -4.47 -11.23 8.66
CA GLY A 9 -4.81 -12.57 8.16
C GLY A 9 -3.63 -13.53 8.20
N ASN A 10 -3.95 -14.82 8.21
CA ASN A 10 -2.99 -15.93 8.41
C ASN A 10 -2.02 -16.16 7.23
N ASN A 11 -2.14 -15.38 6.15
CA ASN A 11 -1.31 -15.50 4.94
C ASN A 11 -0.59 -14.18 4.59
N ILE A 12 -0.49 -13.26 5.55
CA ILE A 12 0.28 -12.04 5.37
C ILE A 12 1.72 -12.33 5.80
N SER A 13 2.65 -12.36 4.84
CA SER A 13 4.07 -12.40 5.10
C SER A 13 4.66 -11.10 4.57
N LEU A 14 5.05 -10.22 5.49
CA LEU A 14 5.83 -9.03 5.17
C LEU A 14 7.24 -9.17 5.73
N LYS A 15 8.21 -8.64 5.00
CA LYS A 15 9.61 -8.63 5.36
C LYS A 15 10.15 -7.21 5.41
N GLU A 16 11.29 -7.06 6.07
CA GLU A 16 12.13 -5.88 5.91
C GLU A 16 12.41 -5.67 4.42
N GLY A 17 11.98 -4.52 3.90
CA GLY A 17 12.07 -4.17 2.48
C GLY A 17 10.73 -4.12 1.73
N ASP A 18 9.64 -4.66 2.29
CA ASP A 18 8.33 -4.60 1.65
C ASP A 18 7.64 -3.23 1.81
N THR A 19 8.20 -2.33 2.63
CA THR A 19 7.72 -0.95 2.77
C THR A 19 7.67 -0.25 1.41
N GLY A 20 6.52 0.36 1.09
CA GLY A 20 6.28 0.99 -0.21
C GLY A 20 5.87 0.03 -1.31
N SER A 21 5.85 -1.28 -1.05
CA SER A 21 5.34 -2.26 -2.02
C SER A 21 3.83 -2.11 -2.21
N PRO A 22 3.32 -2.32 -3.43
CA PRO A 22 1.91 -2.24 -3.70
C PRO A 22 1.14 -3.40 -3.04
N ALA A 23 -0.01 -3.08 -2.45
CA ALA A 23 -0.94 -4.04 -1.87
C ALA A 23 -2.16 -4.20 -2.77
N TYR A 24 -2.55 -5.45 -3.03
CA TYR A 24 -3.64 -5.79 -3.95
C TYR A 24 -4.71 -6.66 -3.31
N VAL A 25 -5.94 -6.56 -3.83
CA VAL A 25 -7.03 -7.51 -3.56
C VAL A 25 -7.59 -8.06 -4.86
N PHE A 26 -8.08 -9.29 -4.82
CA PHE A 26 -8.85 -9.86 -5.91
C PHE A 26 -10.33 -9.57 -5.67
N ASN A 27 -10.99 -8.95 -6.63
CA ASN A 27 -12.44 -8.83 -6.58
C ASN A 27 -13.11 -10.16 -6.99
N ASN A 28 -14.42 -10.26 -6.77
CA ASN A 28 -15.19 -11.46 -7.12
C ASN A 28 -15.18 -11.78 -8.64
N ASP A 29 -14.82 -10.82 -9.48
CA ASP A 29 -14.70 -10.97 -10.93
C ASP A 29 -13.28 -11.38 -11.37
N GLY A 30 -12.37 -11.65 -10.43
CA GLY A 30 -10.98 -12.02 -10.70
C GLY A 30 -10.06 -10.85 -11.09
N LYS A 31 -10.53 -9.60 -11.01
CA LYS A 31 -9.71 -8.41 -11.23
C LYS A 31 -8.83 -8.11 -10.02
N ILE A 32 -7.60 -7.70 -10.30
CA ILE A 32 -6.65 -7.22 -9.31
C ILE A 32 -6.90 -5.73 -9.09
N ILE A 33 -7.13 -5.34 -7.84
CA ILE A 33 -7.35 -3.95 -7.43
C ILE A 33 -6.19 -3.55 -6.53
N LEU A 34 -5.46 -2.49 -6.90
CA LEU A 34 -4.50 -1.84 -6.02
C LEU A 34 -5.28 -1.12 -4.91
N ILE A 35 -5.02 -1.48 -3.66
CA ILE A 35 -5.68 -0.88 -2.49
C ILE A 35 -4.78 0.11 -1.76
N GLY A 36 -3.48 0.09 -2.04
CA GLY A 36 -2.54 0.92 -1.32
C GLY A 36 -1.09 0.53 -1.45
N PHE A 37 -0.27 1.16 -0.63
CA PHE A 37 1.12 0.83 -0.45
C PHE A 37 1.37 0.43 1.00
N VAL A 38 2.14 -0.64 1.20
CA VAL A 38 2.47 -1.14 2.53
C VAL A 38 3.25 -0.07 3.29
N TYR A 39 2.73 0.32 4.45
CA TYR A 39 3.43 1.17 5.39
C TYR A 39 3.84 0.34 6.60
N CYS A 40 5.15 0.14 6.78
CA CYS A 40 5.66 -0.57 7.94
C CYS A 40 5.81 0.40 9.11
N GLY A 41 4.75 0.50 9.93
CA GLY A 41 4.77 1.15 11.23
C GLY A 41 4.83 0.11 12.35
N ILE A 42 5.72 0.36 13.32
CA ILE A 42 5.91 -0.30 14.63
C ILE A 42 6.15 -1.84 14.62
N HIS A 43 7.39 -2.21 14.95
CA HIS A 43 7.86 -3.54 15.34
C HIS A 43 8.06 -4.58 14.22
N PHE A 44 9.10 -4.34 13.43
CA PHE A 44 9.74 -5.33 12.55
C PHE A 44 9.92 -6.72 13.19
N SER A 45 10.21 -6.82 14.49
CA SER A 45 10.56 -8.10 15.11
C SER A 45 9.39 -9.06 15.37
N GLU A 46 8.14 -8.59 15.41
CA GLU A 46 6.97 -9.44 15.75
C GLU A 46 6.03 -9.68 14.57
N ALA A 47 5.96 -8.76 13.60
CA ALA A 47 5.17 -8.92 12.38
C ALA A 47 5.84 -9.80 11.31
N ILE A 48 7.10 -10.21 11.51
CA ILE A 48 7.85 -11.15 10.64
C ILE A 48 7.20 -12.55 10.58
N PHE A 49 6.30 -12.87 11.51
CA PHE A 49 5.65 -14.17 11.55
C PHE A 49 4.22 -14.11 11.00
N ALA A 50 3.90 -15.04 10.09
CA ALA A 50 2.58 -15.26 9.47
C ALA A 50 1.42 -15.52 10.47
N ASN A 51 1.68 -15.42 11.78
CA ASN A 51 0.75 -15.60 12.89
C ASN A 51 0.69 -14.37 13.82
N SER A 52 1.19 -13.21 13.39
CA SER A 52 1.07 -11.97 14.16
C SER A 52 -0.37 -11.46 14.15
N THR A 53 -0.92 -11.20 15.33
CA THR A 53 -2.24 -10.57 15.51
C THR A 53 -2.22 -9.07 15.16
N TYR A 54 -1.04 -8.49 14.91
CA TYR A 54 -0.91 -7.07 14.61
C TYR A 54 -1.27 -6.79 13.15
N PRO A 55 -2.22 -5.87 12.88
CA PRO A 55 -2.58 -5.51 11.52
C PRO A 55 -1.46 -4.72 10.85
N VAL A 56 -1.30 -4.96 9.55
CA VAL A 56 -0.45 -4.17 8.67
C VAL A 56 -1.17 -2.87 8.33
N ALA A 57 -0.47 -1.74 8.46
CA ALA A 57 -0.94 -0.46 7.94
C ALA A 57 -0.62 -0.33 6.44
N ILE A 58 -1.60 0.11 5.67
CA ILE A 58 -1.51 0.31 4.22
C ILE A 58 -2.01 1.72 3.94
N THR A 59 -1.26 2.52 3.20
CA THR A 59 -1.76 3.82 2.73
C THR A 59 -2.96 3.59 1.83
N ASN A 60 -4.12 4.15 2.15
CA ASN A 60 -5.33 3.98 1.38
C ASN A 60 -5.23 4.73 0.04
N ILE A 61 -5.01 4.01 -1.07
CA ILE A 61 -4.84 4.69 -2.37
C ILE A 61 -6.09 5.46 -2.80
N SER A 62 -7.28 5.06 -2.33
CA SER A 62 -8.53 5.68 -2.75
C SER A 62 -8.64 7.15 -2.34
N THR A 63 -7.96 7.55 -1.26
CA THR A 63 -7.96 8.96 -0.80
C THR A 63 -7.01 9.84 -1.61
N PHE A 64 -6.15 9.25 -2.45
CA PHE A 64 -5.15 9.95 -3.25
C PHE A 64 -5.42 9.89 -4.76
N ILE A 65 -6.50 9.24 -5.22
CA ILE A 65 -6.80 9.10 -6.66
C ILE A 65 -6.81 10.45 -7.37
N ASP A 66 -7.47 11.45 -6.80
CA ASP A 66 -7.56 12.78 -7.42
C ASP A 66 -6.18 13.45 -7.56
N TRP A 67 -5.34 13.32 -6.53
CA TRP A 67 -3.96 13.83 -6.56
C TRP A 67 -3.11 13.10 -7.60
N ILE A 68 -3.22 11.76 -7.67
CA ILE A 68 -2.52 10.94 -8.67
C ILE A 68 -2.96 11.35 -10.08
N GLN A 69 -4.26 11.54 -10.31
CA GLN A 69 -4.78 11.97 -11.60
C GLN A 69 -4.26 13.36 -11.98
N TYR A 70 -4.30 14.32 -11.05
CA TYR A 70 -3.75 15.66 -11.25
C TYR A 70 -2.28 15.61 -11.72
N LEU A 71 -1.42 14.87 -11.01
CA LEU A 71 -0.02 14.71 -11.39
C LEU A 71 0.16 13.95 -12.71
N SER A 72 -0.68 12.97 -12.99
CA SER A 72 -0.59 12.16 -14.23
C SER A 72 -1.01 12.95 -15.46
N THR A 73 -1.87 13.95 -15.30
CA THR A 73 -2.28 14.87 -16.38
C THR A 73 -1.30 16.03 -16.57
N ASP A 74 -0.50 16.34 -15.56
CA ASP A 74 0.50 17.39 -15.61
C ASP A 74 1.85 16.84 -16.08
N THR A 75 2.07 16.84 -17.40
CA THR A 75 3.31 16.36 -18.02
C THR A 75 4.54 17.17 -17.64
N THR A 76 4.40 18.35 -17.02
CA THR A 76 5.56 19.18 -16.62
C THR A 76 6.32 18.61 -15.42
N ILE A 77 5.68 17.76 -14.62
CA ILE A 77 6.26 17.14 -13.42
C ILE A 77 7.02 15.85 -13.76
N ALA A 78 6.62 15.16 -14.85
CA ALA A 78 7.31 13.96 -15.33
C ALA A 78 8.71 14.27 -15.91
N GLU A 79 8.95 15.49 -16.39
CA GLU A 79 10.25 15.90 -16.95
C GLU A 79 11.26 16.33 -15.88
N SER A 80 10.83 16.88 -14.74
CA SER A 80 11.74 17.35 -13.67
C SER A 80 12.33 16.23 -12.80
N SER A 81 11.76 15.02 -12.85
CA SER A 81 12.25 13.84 -12.12
C SER A 81 13.23 12.99 -12.94
N ARG A 82 13.56 13.43 -14.17
CA ARG A 82 14.45 12.72 -15.10
C ARG A 82 15.84 13.38 -15.26
N SER A 83 16.15 14.39 -14.44
CA SER A 83 17.42 15.12 -14.43
C SER A 83 18.35 14.68 -13.32
#